data_AF-A0A0C1JS46-F1
#
_entry.id   AF-A0A0C1JS46-F1
#
_cell.length_a   1.000
_cell.length_b   1.000
_cell.length_c   1.000
_cell.angle_alpha   90.00
_cell.angle_beta   90.00
_cell.angle_gamma   90.00
#
_symmetry.space_group_name_H-M   'P 1'
#
loop_
_entity.id
_entity.type
_entity.pdbx_description
1 polymer ?
#
loop_
_entity_poly.entity_id
_entity_poly.type
_entity_poly.pdbx_seq_one_letter_code
_entity_poly.pdbx_strand_id
1 'polypeptide(L)'
;MGIQKNIYESGPILARKASSELDCETAALLRAAIRPLFATAASWSNLTDILRDKGYRLAFRQGSLCITDRATNERVCGLRFLGLDLKELVGRMGRPIVVARGRDADGDLLAARPTVNRS
;
A
#
# COMPACT_ATOMS: atom_id res chain seq x y z
N MET A 1 -37.48 -6.86 -38.83
CA MET A 1 -37.62 -5.85 -37.77
C MET A 1 -36.79 -6.31 -36.57
N GLY A 2 -35.57 -5.80 -36.46
CA GLY A 2 -34.65 -6.17 -35.37
C GLY A 2 -34.65 -5.07 -34.31
N ILE A 3 -35.06 -5.39 -33.10
CA ILE A 3 -34.76 -4.62 -31.89
C ILE A 3 -34.61 -5.59 -30.72
N GLN A 4 -33.37 -5.86 -30.33
CA GLN A 4 -33.07 -6.28 -28.97
C GLN A 4 -32.05 -5.29 -28.41
N LYS A 5 -32.55 -4.40 -27.56
CA LYS A 5 -31.75 -3.61 -26.62
C LYS A 5 -31.14 -4.58 -25.61
N ASN A 6 -29.84 -4.50 -25.38
CA ASN A 6 -29.27 -4.93 -24.11
C ASN A 6 -28.21 -3.91 -23.67
N ILE A 7 -28.72 -2.91 -22.96
CA ILE A 7 -28.01 -2.19 -21.92
C ILE A 7 -27.70 -3.17 -20.80
N TYR A 8 -26.47 -3.10 -20.28
CA TYR A 8 -26.00 -3.51 -18.95
C TYR A 8 -24.89 -4.56 -18.94
N GLU A 9 -23.68 -4.18 -19.36
CA GLU A 9 -22.47 -4.83 -18.83
C GLU A 9 -21.55 -3.76 -18.22
N SER A 10 -22.04 -3.13 -17.14
CA SER A 10 -21.14 -2.64 -16.09
C SER A 10 -20.54 -3.87 -15.41
N GLY A 11 -19.52 -4.43 -16.05
CA GLY A 11 -18.67 -5.45 -15.43
C GLY A 11 -18.06 -4.90 -14.13
N PRO A 12 -17.68 -5.79 -13.19
CA PRO A 12 -16.99 -5.35 -11.99
C PRO A 12 -15.77 -4.56 -12.44
N ILE A 13 -15.52 -3.42 -11.79
CA ILE A 13 -14.25 -2.70 -11.89
C ILE A 13 -13.20 -3.73 -11.48
N LEU A 14 -12.65 -4.43 -12.48
CA LEU A 14 -11.68 -5.49 -12.30
C LEU A 14 -10.54 -4.84 -11.55
N ALA A 15 -10.36 -5.29 -10.30
CA ALA A 15 -9.23 -4.98 -9.47
C ALA A 15 -7.99 -4.93 -10.36
N ARG A 16 -7.39 -3.73 -10.46
CA ARG A 16 -6.22 -3.46 -11.30
C ARG A 16 -5.16 -4.47 -10.92
N LYS A 17 -5.04 -5.47 -11.79
CA LYS A 17 -4.08 -6.57 -11.78
C LYS A 17 -2.78 -6.11 -11.14
N ALA A 18 -2.47 -6.68 -9.97
CA ALA A 18 -1.35 -6.33 -9.14
C ALA A 18 -0.05 -6.15 -9.95
N SER A 19 0.52 -4.93 -9.91
CA SER A 19 1.91 -4.50 -10.17
C SER A 19 2.69 -4.99 -11.42
N SER A 20 2.27 -6.02 -12.16
CA SER A 20 3.13 -6.64 -13.17
C SER A 20 3.16 -5.91 -14.51
N GLU A 21 2.19 -5.03 -14.79
CA GLU A 21 2.10 -4.30 -16.07
C GLU A 21 1.50 -2.91 -15.87
N LEU A 22 1.99 -2.14 -14.89
CA LEU A 22 1.70 -0.70 -14.90
C LEU A 22 2.40 -0.10 -16.11
N ASP A 23 1.63 0.56 -16.99
CA ASP A 23 2.22 1.38 -18.04
C ASP A 23 3.12 2.47 -17.42
N CYS A 24 4.11 2.92 -18.20
CA CYS A 24 5.12 3.85 -17.69
C CYS A 24 4.51 5.16 -17.15
N GLU A 25 3.39 5.62 -17.73
CA GLU A 25 2.72 6.84 -17.31
C GLU A 25 2.05 6.65 -15.94
N THR A 26 1.22 5.62 -15.78
CA THR A 26 0.59 5.28 -14.51
C THR A 26 1.63 5.01 -13.43
N ALA A 27 2.73 4.33 -13.77
CA ALA A 27 3.83 4.08 -12.87
C ALA A 27 4.52 5.38 -12.42
N ALA A 28 4.78 6.30 -13.35
CA ALA A 28 5.38 7.61 -13.04
C ALA A 28 4.46 8.44 -12.14
N LEU A 29 3.16 8.50 -12.45
CA LEU A 29 2.16 9.20 -11.66
C LEU A 29 2.03 8.62 -10.25
N LEU A 30 1.96 7.30 -10.12
CA LEU A 30 1.90 6.63 -8.82
C LEU A 30 3.15 6.95 -8.00
N ARG A 31 4.34 6.87 -8.59
CA ARG A 31 5.59 7.22 -7.92
C ARG A 31 5.59 8.70 -7.49
N ALA A 32 5.16 9.61 -8.35
CA ALA A 32 5.12 11.05 -8.08
C ALA A 32 4.12 11.41 -6.97
N ALA A 33 2.98 10.71 -6.90
CA ALA A 33 1.96 10.95 -5.87
C ALA A 33 2.34 10.38 -4.50
N ILE A 34 2.96 9.20 -4.48
CA ILE A 34 3.22 8.47 -3.23
C ILE A 34 4.54 8.86 -2.58
N ARG A 35 5.60 9.07 -3.38
CA ARG A 35 6.94 9.36 -2.85
C ARG A 35 6.98 10.60 -1.92
N PRO A 36 6.26 11.71 -2.19
CA PRO A 36 6.20 12.85 -1.27
C PRO A 36 5.66 12.48 0.10
N LEU A 37 4.73 11.53 0.22
CA LEU A 37 4.15 11.13 1.51
C LEU A 37 5.22 10.55 2.45
N PHE A 38 6.18 9.80 1.91
CA PHE A 38 7.34 9.30 2.67
C PHE A 38 8.37 10.41 2.97
N ALA A 39 8.46 11.41 2.11
CA ALA A 39 9.36 12.54 2.33
C ALA A 39 8.84 13.46 3.44
N THR A 40 7.53 13.70 3.52
CA THR A 40 6.92 14.65 4.46
C THR A 40 6.46 14.03 5.77
N ALA A 41 6.33 12.69 5.84
CA ALA A 41 5.92 12.04 7.08
C ALA A 41 6.96 12.21 8.20
N ALA A 42 6.50 12.73 9.34
CA ALA A 42 7.30 12.89 10.56
C ALA A 42 7.46 11.59 11.37
N SER A 43 6.59 10.60 11.17
CA SER A 43 6.58 9.33 11.90
C SER A 43 5.88 8.23 11.10
N TRP A 44 6.12 6.96 11.48
CA TRP A 44 5.42 5.80 10.92
C TRP A 44 3.90 5.85 11.13
N SER A 45 3.46 6.40 12.26
CA SER A 45 2.05 6.63 12.58
C SER A 45 1.42 7.56 11.55
N ASN A 46 2.01 8.75 11.38
CA ASN A 46 1.54 9.76 10.45
C ASN A 46 1.52 9.23 9.01
N LEU A 47 2.57 8.53 8.60
CA LEU A 47 2.64 7.91 7.27
C LEU A 47 1.52 6.88 7.06
N THR A 48 1.26 6.05 8.07
CA THR A 48 0.21 5.02 8.00
C THR A 48 -1.18 5.64 7.96
N ASP A 49 -1.43 6.73 8.68
CA ASP A 49 -2.71 7.45 8.64
C ASP A 49 -2.95 8.14 7.30
N ILE A 50 -1.93 8.84 6.76
CA ILE A 50 -2.01 9.47 5.42
C ILE A 50 -2.29 8.44 4.33
N LEU A 51 -1.62 7.28 4.38
CA LEU A 51 -1.84 6.20 3.41
C LEU A 51 -3.22 5.58 3.58
N ARG A 52 -3.69 5.41 4.82
CA ARG A 52 -5.02 4.85 5.13
C ARG A 52 -6.16 5.70 4.60
N ASP A 53 -6.05 7.02 4.75
CA ASP A 53 -7.00 8.00 4.19
C ASP A 53 -7.13 7.84 2.66
N LYS A 54 -6.01 7.53 2.00
CA LYS A 54 -5.95 7.28 0.56
C LYS A 54 -6.33 5.86 0.13
N GLY A 55 -6.80 5.02 1.06
CA GLY A 55 -7.18 3.64 0.76
C GLY A 55 -6.01 2.66 0.67
N TYR A 56 -4.85 3.00 1.23
CA TYR A 56 -3.66 2.16 1.22
C TYR A 56 -3.24 1.71 2.63
N ARG A 57 -2.35 0.70 2.69
CA ARG A 57 -1.69 0.25 3.92
C ARG A 57 -0.21 0.02 3.67
N LEU A 58 0.59 0.11 4.74
CA LEU A 58 1.97 -0.37 4.75
C LEU A 58 2.03 -1.79 5.30
N ALA A 59 2.68 -2.68 4.55
CA ALA A 59 2.87 -4.07 4.93
C ALA A 59 4.23 -4.59 4.46
N PHE A 60 4.82 -5.48 5.26
CA PHE A 60 5.86 -6.37 4.81
C PHE A 60 5.22 -7.53 4.05
N ARG A 61 5.68 -7.74 2.81
CA ARG A 61 5.34 -8.91 1.98
C ARG A 61 6.63 -9.53 1.49
N GLN A 62 6.83 -10.82 1.79
CA GLN A 62 8.03 -11.58 1.45
C GLN A 62 9.31 -10.83 1.91
N GLY A 63 9.29 -10.33 3.15
CA GLY A 63 10.41 -9.59 3.75
C GLY A 63 10.68 -8.19 3.21
N SER A 64 9.85 -7.66 2.30
CA SER A 64 10.00 -6.31 1.76
C SER A 64 8.85 -5.39 2.16
N LEU A 65 9.17 -4.17 2.61
CA LEU A 65 8.15 -3.15 2.86
C LEU A 65 7.51 -2.71 1.54
N CYS A 66 6.19 -2.75 1.49
CA CYS A 66 5.38 -2.37 0.35
C CYS A 66 4.08 -1.72 0.77
N ILE A 67 3.45 -1.07 -0.21
CA ILE A 67 2.11 -0.52 -0.10
C ILE A 67 1.14 -1.56 -0.65
N THR A 68 0.09 -1.84 0.11
CA THR A 68 -1.01 -2.68 -0.33
C THR A 68 -2.30 -1.86 -0.41
N ASP A 69 -3.20 -2.29 -1.29
CA ASP A 69 -4.57 -1.79 -1.30
C ASP A 69 -5.27 -2.19 0.00
N ARG A 70 -6.01 -1.26 0.60
CA ARG A 70 -6.67 -1.48 1.89
C ARG A 70 -7.86 -2.44 1.78
N ALA A 71 -8.55 -2.46 0.65
CA ALA A 71 -9.74 -3.26 0.43
C ALA A 71 -9.39 -4.68 -0.04
N THR A 72 -8.46 -4.83 -0.99
CA THR A 72 -8.11 -6.13 -1.57
C THR A 72 -6.90 -6.79 -0.92
N ASN A 73 -6.11 -6.05 -0.13
CA ASN A 73 -4.79 -6.47 0.39
C ASN A 73 -3.75 -6.79 -0.70
N GLU A 74 -4.04 -6.49 -1.97
CA GLU A 74 -3.09 -6.70 -3.06
C GLU A 74 -1.94 -5.70 -2.99
N ARG A 75 -0.76 -6.15 -3.41
CA ARG A 75 0.43 -5.31 -3.47
C ARG A 75 0.30 -4.29 -4.60
N VAL A 76 0.37 -3.01 -4.24
CA VAL A 76 0.36 -1.88 -5.18
C VAL A 76 1.78 -1.59 -5.66
N CYS A 77 2.70 -1.29 -4.74
CA CYS A 77 4.10 -1.05 -5.08
C CYS A 77 5.04 -1.23 -3.87
N GLY A 78 6.33 -1.45 -4.12
CA GLY A 78 7.35 -1.58 -3.07
C GLY A 78 8.21 -0.32 -2.90
N LEU A 79 9.00 -0.23 -1.82
CA LEU A 79 9.92 0.91 -1.62
C LEU A 79 10.90 1.12 -2.78
N ARG A 80 11.44 0.04 -3.37
CA ARG A 80 12.32 0.12 -4.55
C ARG A 80 11.65 0.82 -5.73
N PHE A 81 10.35 0.54 -5.94
CA PHE A 81 9.56 1.24 -6.95
C PHE A 81 9.38 2.73 -6.61
N LEU A 82 9.53 3.15 -5.36
CA LEU A 82 9.49 4.58 -5.00
C LEU A 82 10.88 5.22 -5.04
N GLY A 83 11.94 4.45 -5.29
CA GLY A 83 13.32 4.91 -5.16
C GLY A 83 13.68 5.26 -3.71
N LEU A 84 13.10 4.52 -2.75
CA LEU A 84 13.31 4.71 -1.32
C LEU A 84 14.01 3.50 -0.72
N ASP A 85 14.79 3.74 0.34
CA ASP A 85 15.46 2.72 1.11
C ASP A 85 14.84 2.64 2.53
N LEU A 86 14.60 1.42 3.01
CA LEU A 86 14.03 1.21 4.34
C LEU A 86 14.96 1.74 5.44
N LYS A 87 16.28 1.59 5.29
CA LYS A 87 17.28 2.05 6.24
C LYS A 87 17.21 3.57 6.44
N GLU A 88 17.04 4.33 5.34
CA GLU A 88 16.91 5.79 5.40
C GLU A 88 15.62 6.20 6.12
N LEU A 89 14.51 5.51 5.84
CA LEU A 89 13.24 5.76 6.53
C LEU A 89 13.33 5.43 8.02
N VAL A 90 14.01 4.34 8.38
CA VAL A 90 14.27 3.96 9.78
C VAL A 90 15.19 4.96 10.47
N GLY A 91 16.20 5.47 9.78
CA GLY A 91 17.08 6.52 10.31
C GLY A 91 16.34 7.80 10.64
N ARG A 92 15.34 8.17 9.82
CA ARG A 92 14.53 9.39 10.00
C ARG A 92 13.40 9.23 11.02
N MET A 93 12.65 8.12 10.97
CA MET A 93 11.41 7.92 11.73
C MET A 93 11.56 6.91 12.89
N GLY A 94 12.73 6.32 13.08
CA GLY A 94 12.97 5.25 14.05
C GLY A 94 12.50 3.88 13.54
N ARG A 95 12.48 2.86 14.42
CA ARG A 95 12.09 1.50 14.04
C ARG A 95 10.56 1.37 13.92
N PRO A 96 10.02 0.81 12.81
CA PRO A 96 8.60 0.56 12.69
C PRO A 96 8.14 -0.55 13.64
N ILE A 97 6.89 -0.48 14.08
CA ILE A 97 6.23 -1.56 14.81
C ILE A 97 5.52 -2.44 13.79
N VAL A 98 5.87 -3.73 13.75
CA VAL A 98 5.33 -4.69 12.80
C VAL A 98 4.66 -5.83 13.56
N VAL A 99 3.45 -6.18 13.13
CA VAL A 99 2.79 -7.42 13.58
C VAL A 99 3.02 -8.47 12.52
N ALA A 100 3.76 -9.51 12.88
CA ALA A 100 4.00 -10.64 11.99
C ALA A 100 2.68 -11.32 11.61
N ARG A 101 2.56 -11.67 10.33
CA ARG A 101 1.45 -12.42 9.76
C ARG A 101 2.01 -13.64 9.06
N GLY A 102 1.56 -14.83 9.44
CA GLY A 102 2.01 -16.08 8.79
C GLY A 102 3.50 -16.38 9.00
N ARG A 103 4.12 -17.09 8.05
CA ARG A 103 5.49 -17.61 8.16
C ARG A 103 6.51 -16.95 7.22
N ASP A 104 6.07 -16.19 6.22
CA ASP A 104 6.91 -15.71 5.10
C ASP A 104 7.51 -14.31 5.31
N ALA A 105 7.83 -13.95 6.56
CA ALA A 105 8.23 -12.60 6.95
C ALA A 105 7.22 -11.52 6.49
N ASP A 106 5.94 -11.91 6.43
CA ASP A 106 4.82 -11.03 6.18
C ASP A 106 4.43 -10.31 7.47
N GLY A 107 3.94 -9.09 7.35
CA GLY A 107 3.50 -8.35 8.53
C GLY A 107 2.84 -7.04 8.19
N ASP A 108 1.95 -6.58 9.06
CA ASP A 108 1.33 -5.26 8.93
C ASP A 108 2.10 -4.25 9.77
N LEU A 109 2.34 -3.06 9.21
CA LEU A 109 2.85 -1.95 10.00
C LEU A 109 1.74 -1.41 10.89
N LEU A 110 2.05 -1.18 12.16
CA LEU A 110 1.14 -0.52 13.09
C LEU A 110 1.47 0.96 13.22
N ALA A 111 0.43 1.78 13.17
CA ALA A 111 0.54 3.22 13.42
C ALA A 111 0.93 3.50 14.88
N ALA A 112 0.48 2.68 15.83
CA ALA A 112 0.83 2.80 17.23
C ALA A 112 1.06 1.42 17.84
N ARG A 113 1.75 1.38 18.98
CA ARG A 113 1.87 0.15 19.76
C ARG A 113 0.45 -0.34 20.08
N PRO A 114 0.10 -1.61 19.78
CA PRO A 114 -1.21 -2.12 20.12
C PRO A 114 -1.28 -2.17 21.64
N THR A 115 -2.14 -1.35 22.24
CA THR A 115 -2.47 -1.47 23.65
C THR A 115 -3.27 -2.75 23.78
N VAL A 116 -2.70 -3.75 24.46
CA VAL A 116 -3.43 -4.97 24.80
C VAL A 116 -4.59 -4.55 25.71
N ASN A 117 -5.78 -4.38 25.15
CA ASN A 117 -6.98 -4.28 25.95
C ASN A 117 -7.31 -5.70 26.41
N ARG A 118 -6.86 -6.08 27.62
CA ARG A 118 -7.31 -7.31 28.27
C ARG A 118 -8.72 -7.02 28.79
N SER A 119 -9.74 -7.51 28.08
CA SER A 119 -11.09 -7.69 28.63
C SER A 119 -11.17 -9.05 29.31
#